data_AF-A0A1M7ZKQ1-F1
#
_entry.id   AF-A0A1M7ZKQ1-F1
#
_cell.length_a   1.000
_cell.length_b   1.000
_cell.length_c   1.000
_cell.angle_alpha   90.00
_cell.angle_beta   90.00
_cell.angle_gamma   90.00
#
_symmetry.space_group_name_H-M   'P 1'
#
loop_
_entity.id
_entity.type
_entity.pdbx_description
1 polymer ?
#
loop_
_entity_poly.entity_id
_entity_poly.type
_entity_poly.pdbx_seq_one_letter_code
_entity_poly.pdbx_strand_id
1 'polypeptide(L)'
;MVSLRHDEASRRYVIAAQPAFEAAQEAATRLAGLLITAELGRSRHLLDLPSREAAHARLAEAREHHARLVPSGLALHFHHHLSRAIDRLEAAFAAADAERAGRFGAPDPLPPLRAAWADMEAASRALPGFETIDFKRSCCAMHRQEPTTTDLGGTHVGLFDLDS
;
A
#
# COMPACT_ATOMS: atom_id res chain seq x y z
N MET A 1 14.25 -20.52 -29.72
CA MET A 1 12.78 -20.44 -29.73
C MET A 1 12.27 -20.80 -28.34
N VAL A 2 12.26 -19.84 -27.40
CA VAL A 2 11.82 -20.04 -26.01
C VAL A 2 10.36 -19.61 -25.94
N SER A 3 9.42 -20.53 -26.17
CA SER A 3 8.00 -20.21 -26.01
C SER A 3 7.18 -21.45 -25.66
N LEU A 4 6.30 -21.27 -24.66
CA LEU A 4 5.03 -21.95 -24.36
C LEU A 4 4.88 -22.70 -23.02
N ARG A 5 5.93 -22.90 -22.23
CA ARG A 5 5.78 -23.35 -20.83
C ARG A 5 6.25 -22.24 -19.88
N HIS A 6 5.40 -21.24 -19.64
CA HIS A 6 5.41 -20.65 -18.30
C HIS A 6 5.11 -21.81 -17.36
N ASP A 7 6.10 -22.22 -16.57
CA ASP A 7 6.02 -23.35 -15.65
C ASP A 7 4.68 -23.32 -14.90
N GLU A 8 3.90 -24.37 -15.04
CA GLU A 8 2.56 -24.50 -14.45
C GLU A 8 2.61 -24.31 -12.93
N ALA A 9 3.70 -24.75 -12.29
CA ALA A 9 3.93 -24.50 -10.86
C ALA A 9 4.11 -23.00 -10.57
N SER A 10 4.82 -22.27 -11.41
CA SER A 10 4.96 -20.81 -11.31
C SER A 10 3.63 -20.07 -11.54
N ARG A 11 2.78 -20.54 -12.47
CA ARG A 11 1.43 -19.96 -12.65
C ARG A 11 0.54 -20.17 -11.44
N ARG A 12 0.52 -21.39 -10.88
CA ARG A 12 -0.21 -21.68 -9.64
C ARG A 12 0.30 -20.86 -8.48
N TYR A 13 1.61 -20.69 -8.39
CA TYR A 13 2.22 -19.84 -7.36
C TYR A 13 1.73 -18.41 -7.46
N VAL A 14 1.75 -17.79 -8.66
CA VAL A 14 1.29 -16.41 -8.85
C VAL A 14 -0.16 -16.25 -8.37
N ILE A 15 -1.06 -17.15 -8.78
CA ILE A 15 -2.46 -17.14 -8.37
C ILE A 15 -2.58 -17.29 -6.85
N ALA A 16 -1.83 -18.22 -6.25
CA ALA A 16 -1.87 -18.49 -4.82
C ALA A 16 -1.26 -17.36 -3.97
N ALA A 17 -0.29 -16.63 -4.51
CA ALA A 17 0.42 -15.56 -3.81
C ALA A 17 -0.34 -14.21 -3.84
N GLN A 18 -1.32 -14.06 -4.74
CA GLN A 18 -2.13 -12.84 -4.88
C GLN A 18 -2.74 -12.37 -3.55
N PRO A 19 -3.42 -13.22 -2.76
CA PRO A 19 -4.04 -12.78 -1.51
C PRO A 19 -3.01 -12.31 -0.47
N ALA A 20 -1.83 -12.93 -0.42
CA ALA A 20 -0.76 -12.52 0.49
C ALA A 20 -0.22 -11.13 0.12
N PHE A 21 -0.01 -10.88 -1.18
CA PHE A 21 0.50 -9.61 -1.67
C PHE A 21 -0.51 -8.48 -1.46
N GLU A 22 -1.79 -8.70 -1.80
CA GLU A 22 -2.85 -7.71 -1.62
C GLU A 22 -3.06 -7.36 -0.14
N ALA A 23 -3.09 -8.36 0.74
CA ALA A 23 -3.21 -8.14 2.18
C ALA A 23 -2.01 -7.36 2.74
N ALA A 24 -0.78 -7.63 2.28
CA ALA A 24 0.41 -6.88 2.69
C ALA A 24 0.34 -5.42 2.23
N GLN A 25 -0.09 -5.17 0.98
CA GLN A 25 -0.26 -3.83 0.44
C GLN A 25 -1.36 -3.05 1.17
N GLU A 26 -2.48 -3.69 1.49
CA GLU A 26 -3.55 -3.08 2.29
C GLU A 26 -3.07 -2.76 3.71
N ALA A 27 -2.35 -3.68 4.36
CA ALA A 27 -1.79 -3.45 5.69
C ALA A 27 -0.83 -2.25 5.71
N ALA A 28 0.07 -2.18 4.72
CA ALA A 28 1.02 -1.09 4.56
C ALA A 28 0.31 0.25 4.32
N THR A 29 -0.71 0.27 3.45
CA THR A 29 -1.49 1.47 3.12
C THR A 29 -2.27 1.98 4.33
N ARG A 30 -2.91 1.07 5.07
CA ARG A 30 -3.64 1.41 6.31
C ARG A 30 -2.70 1.96 7.37
N LEU A 31 -1.55 1.32 7.58
CA LEU A 31 -0.54 1.83 8.52
C LEU A 31 -0.03 3.22 8.11
N ALA A 32 0.27 3.44 6.82
CA ALA A 32 0.68 4.75 6.33
C ALA A 32 -0.40 5.82 6.62
N GLY A 33 -1.66 5.51 6.34
CA GLY A 33 -2.79 6.40 6.64
C GLY A 33 -2.88 6.73 8.13
N LEU A 34 -2.78 5.72 9.00
CA LEU A 34 -2.76 5.88 10.45
C LEU A 34 -1.62 6.81 10.92
N LEU A 35 -0.40 6.61 10.43
CA LEU A 35 0.76 7.45 10.77
C LEU A 35 0.56 8.91 10.32
N ILE A 36 0.03 9.13 9.11
CA ILE A 36 -0.30 10.48 8.62
C ILE A 36 -1.37 11.13 9.50
N THR A 37 -2.42 10.39 9.91
CA THR A 37 -3.46 10.94 10.78
C THR A 37 -2.96 11.30 12.17
N ALA A 38 -2.01 10.52 12.71
CA ALA A 38 -1.38 10.79 13.99
C ALA A 38 -0.52 12.06 13.95
N GLU A 39 0.23 12.27 12.86
CA GLU A 39 1.09 13.44 12.66
C GLU A 39 0.28 14.74 12.47
N LEU A 40 -0.86 14.67 11.79
CA LEU A 40 -1.72 15.84 11.53
C LEU A 40 -2.48 16.37 12.76
N GLY A 41 -2.13 15.93 13.97
CA GLY A 41 -2.64 16.52 15.21
C GLY A 41 -4.11 16.23 15.52
N ARG A 42 -4.78 15.38 14.73
CA ARG A 42 -6.10 14.83 15.08
C ARG A 42 -5.91 13.72 16.11
N SER A 43 -5.57 14.13 17.34
CA SER A 43 -5.42 13.35 18.59
C SER A 43 -4.63 12.04 18.50
N ARG A 44 -3.63 11.91 19.40
CA ARG A 44 -2.95 10.64 19.72
C ARG A 44 -3.90 9.49 20.13
N HIS A 45 -5.16 9.82 20.42
CA HIS A 45 -6.26 8.91 20.74
C HIS A 45 -7.11 8.46 19.53
N LEU A 46 -6.92 9.03 18.33
CA LEU A 46 -7.76 8.83 17.13
C LEU A 46 -7.15 7.91 16.07
N LEU A 47 -6.11 7.14 16.42
CA LEU A 47 -5.96 5.83 15.80
C LEU A 47 -7.14 5.01 16.30
N ASP A 48 -8.30 5.19 15.66
CA ASP A 48 -9.52 4.49 16.02
C ASP A 48 -9.21 3.00 16.15
N LEU A 49 -9.51 2.43 17.31
CA LEU A 49 -9.16 1.05 17.64
C LEU A 49 -9.61 0.09 16.52
N PRO A 50 -10.84 0.23 15.96
CA PRO A 50 -11.26 -0.47 14.74
C PRO A 50 -10.33 -0.31 13.52
N SER A 51 -9.89 0.90 13.20
CA SER A 51 -8.99 1.14 12.05
C SER A 51 -7.64 0.47 12.24
N ARG A 52 -7.16 0.45 13.48
CA ARG A 52 -5.91 -0.21 13.87
C ARG A 52 -6.04 -1.73 13.83
N GLU A 53 -7.12 -2.27 14.40
CA GLU A 53 -7.45 -3.69 14.37
C GLU A 53 -7.59 -4.18 12.93
N ALA A 54 -8.24 -3.42 12.07
CA ALA A 54 -8.35 -3.72 10.64
C ALA A 54 -6.97 -3.76 9.95
N ALA A 55 -6.07 -2.83 10.29
CA ALA A 55 -4.71 -2.82 9.74
C ALA A 55 -3.89 -4.05 10.20
N HIS A 56 -3.98 -4.41 11.48
CA HIS A 56 -3.36 -5.61 12.04
C HIS A 56 -3.94 -6.90 11.44
N ALA A 57 -5.26 -6.95 11.24
CA ALA A 57 -5.94 -8.10 10.62
C ALA A 57 -5.41 -8.35 9.21
N ARG A 58 -5.18 -7.30 8.41
CA ARG A 58 -4.59 -7.42 7.08
C ARG A 58 -3.15 -7.95 7.11
N LEU A 59 -2.35 -7.53 8.08
CA LEU A 59 -1.01 -8.09 8.26
C LEU A 59 -1.06 -9.57 8.64
N ALA A 60 -1.99 -9.95 9.52
CA ALA A 60 -2.19 -11.35 9.90
C ALA A 60 -2.63 -12.22 8.71
N GLU A 61 -3.58 -11.73 7.90
CA GLU A 61 -4.01 -12.38 6.65
C GLU A 61 -2.83 -12.55 5.67
N ALA A 62 -2.00 -11.51 5.50
CA ALA A 62 -0.82 -11.57 4.64
C ALA A 62 0.15 -12.68 5.09
N ARG A 63 0.45 -12.76 6.39
CA ARG A 63 1.29 -13.81 6.99
C ARG A 63 0.70 -15.19 6.76
N GLU A 64 -0.59 -15.35 7.01
CA GLU A 64 -1.28 -16.63 6.90
C GLU A 64 -1.28 -17.14 5.46
N HIS A 65 -1.61 -16.28 4.49
CA HIS A 65 -1.55 -16.63 3.08
C HIS A 65 -0.12 -16.95 2.64
N HIS A 66 0.86 -16.13 3.05
CA HIS A 66 2.26 -16.32 2.71
C HIS A 66 2.81 -17.65 3.24
N ALA A 67 2.48 -18.02 4.49
CA ALA A 67 2.95 -19.26 5.13
C ALA A 67 2.52 -20.54 4.40
N ARG A 68 1.46 -20.46 3.59
CA ARG A 68 0.94 -21.60 2.79
C ARG A 68 1.59 -21.70 1.41
N LEU A 69 2.40 -20.72 1.02
CA LEU A 69 3.03 -20.68 -0.30
C LEU A 69 4.26 -21.60 -0.36
N VAL A 70 4.39 -22.31 -1.48
CA VAL A 70 5.58 -23.09 -1.79
C VAL A 70 6.15 -22.56 -3.10
N PRO A 71 7.28 -21.83 -3.08
CA PRO A 71 7.81 -21.20 -4.28
C PRO A 71 8.35 -22.23 -5.27
N SER A 72 8.02 -22.04 -6.54
CA SER A 72 8.76 -22.65 -7.65
C SER A 72 10.12 -21.97 -7.80
N GLY A 73 11.06 -22.58 -8.55
CA GLY A 73 12.37 -21.98 -8.80
C GLY A 73 12.31 -20.57 -9.40
N LEU A 74 11.37 -20.32 -10.33
CA LEU A 74 11.16 -19.00 -10.94
C LEU A 74 10.52 -18.00 -9.96
N ALA A 75 9.76 -18.48 -8.98
CA ALA A 75 9.08 -17.64 -8.00
C ALA A 75 9.89 -17.33 -6.74
N LEU A 76 11.07 -17.95 -6.56
CA LEU A 76 11.91 -17.75 -5.37
C LEU A 76 12.25 -16.28 -5.12
N HIS A 77 12.53 -15.52 -6.17
CA HIS A 77 12.90 -14.11 -6.01
C HIS A 77 11.73 -13.25 -5.53
N PHE A 78 10.54 -13.47 -6.09
CA PHE A 78 9.30 -12.85 -5.60
C PHE A 78 9.03 -13.25 -4.15
N HIS A 79 9.10 -14.54 -3.86
CA HIS A 79 8.82 -15.09 -2.53
C HIS A 79 9.74 -14.46 -1.48
N HIS A 80 11.04 -14.36 -1.77
CA HIS A 80 12.02 -13.70 -0.90
C HIS A 80 11.63 -12.25 -0.57
N HIS A 81 11.26 -11.46 -1.58
CA HIS A 81 10.87 -10.07 -1.36
C HIS A 81 9.55 -9.95 -0.60
N LEU A 82 8.55 -10.79 -0.91
CA LEU A 82 7.29 -10.77 -0.19
C LEU A 82 7.46 -11.18 1.28
N SER A 83 8.30 -12.18 1.58
CA SER A 83 8.65 -12.55 2.96
C SER A 83 9.23 -11.35 3.72
N ARG A 84 10.23 -10.68 3.13
CA ARG A 84 10.89 -9.54 3.76
C ARG A 84 9.96 -8.33 3.93
N ALA A 85 9.06 -8.12 2.98
CA ALA A 85 8.03 -7.09 3.10
C ALA A 85 7.15 -7.34 4.33
N ILE A 86 6.69 -8.58 4.52
CA ILE A 86 5.88 -8.98 5.68
C ILE A 86 6.66 -8.79 6.99
N ASP A 87 7.91 -9.27 7.06
CA ASP A 87 8.76 -9.08 8.25
C ASP A 87 8.96 -7.61 8.62
N ARG A 88 9.14 -6.76 7.60
CA ARG A 88 9.30 -5.31 7.79
C ARG A 88 7.99 -4.62 8.19
N LEU A 89 6.85 -5.09 7.68
CA LEU A 89 5.55 -4.62 8.17
C LEU A 89 5.37 -4.99 9.63
N GLU A 90 5.69 -6.21 10.05
CA GLU A 90 5.64 -6.59 11.47
C GLU A 90 6.47 -5.65 12.35
N ALA A 91 7.70 -5.33 11.91
CA ALA A 91 8.54 -4.36 12.61
C ALA A 91 7.91 -2.94 12.66
N ALA A 92 7.30 -2.49 11.56
CA ALA A 92 6.63 -1.18 11.50
C ALA A 92 5.40 -1.11 12.41
N PHE A 93 4.57 -2.15 12.43
CA PHE A 93 3.41 -2.25 13.32
C PHE A 93 3.85 -2.32 14.79
N ALA A 94 4.89 -3.08 15.11
CA ALA A 94 5.44 -3.15 16.46
C ALA A 94 5.97 -1.80 16.95
N ALA A 95 6.64 -1.05 16.07
CA ALA A 95 7.13 0.30 16.34
C ALA A 95 5.97 1.29 16.62
N ALA A 96 4.96 1.30 15.75
CA ALA A 96 3.77 2.15 15.91
C ALA A 96 2.99 1.82 17.21
N ASP A 97 2.90 0.53 17.54
CA ASP A 97 2.27 0.07 18.78
C ASP A 97 3.04 0.50 20.03
N ALA A 98 4.38 0.45 19.98
CA ALA A 98 5.24 0.89 21.08
C ALA A 98 5.16 2.41 21.30
N GLU A 99 5.17 3.19 20.22
CA GLU A 99 5.01 4.64 20.25
C GLU A 99 3.67 5.04 20.87
N ARG A 100 2.58 4.43 20.43
CA ARG A 100 1.24 4.66 20.99
C ARG A 100 1.14 4.31 22.47
N ALA A 101 1.78 3.22 22.89
CA ALA A 101 1.82 2.82 24.29
C ALA A 101 2.65 3.76 25.18
N GLY A 102 3.24 4.82 24.62
CA GLY A 102 4.05 5.78 25.36
C GLY A 102 5.38 5.18 25.84
N ARG A 103 5.87 4.12 25.18
CA ARG A 103 7.13 3.49 25.57
C ARG A 103 8.28 4.45 25.26
N PHE A 104 9.05 4.78 26.29
CA PHE A 104 10.24 5.60 26.13
C PHE A 104 11.22 4.93 25.16
N GLY A 105 11.71 5.68 24.17
CA GLY A 105 12.60 5.16 23.14
C GLY A 105 11.93 4.24 22.11
N ALA A 106 10.61 4.35 21.92
CA ALA A 106 9.94 3.65 20.83
C ALA A 106 10.63 3.95 19.48
N PRO A 107 10.93 2.92 18.66
CA PRO A 107 11.53 3.13 17.36
C PRO A 107 10.56 3.82 16.41
N ASP A 108 11.09 4.59 15.46
CA ASP A 108 10.30 5.21 14.38
C ASP A 108 9.69 4.11 13.47
N PRO A 109 8.36 4.08 13.26
CA PRO A 109 7.71 3.11 12.38
C PRO A 109 7.90 3.37 10.88
N LEU A 110 8.32 4.57 10.47
CA LEU A 110 8.43 4.94 9.05
C LEU A 110 9.57 4.22 8.30
N PRO A 111 10.80 4.09 8.84
CA PRO A 111 11.87 3.34 8.17
C PRO A 111 11.50 1.89 7.81
N PRO A 112 10.98 1.04 8.72
CA PRO A 112 10.57 -0.30 8.35
C PRO A 112 9.39 -0.31 7.37
N LEU A 113 8.43 0.61 7.49
CA LEU A 113 7.33 0.73 6.52
C LEU A 113 7.82 1.06 5.11
N ARG A 114 8.75 2.02 4.96
CA ARG A 114 9.36 2.34 3.66
C ARG A 114 10.13 1.16 3.08
N ALA A 115 10.86 0.44 3.93
CA ALA A 115 11.60 -0.74 3.52
C ALA A 115 10.67 -1.90 3.10
N ALA A 116 9.51 -2.05 3.74
CA ALA A 116 8.49 -3.00 3.33
C ALA A 116 7.92 -2.65 1.94
N TRP A 117 7.61 -1.37 1.71
CA TRP A 117 7.13 -0.89 0.42
C TRP A 117 8.13 -1.15 -0.71
N ALA A 118 9.42 -0.87 -0.46
CA ALA A 118 10.49 -1.13 -1.42
C ALA A 118 10.64 -2.63 -1.76
N ASP A 119 10.41 -3.53 -0.79
CA ASP A 119 10.39 -4.97 -1.07
C ASP A 119 9.16 -5.37 -1.89
N MET A 120 7.97 -4.82 -1.61
CA MET A 120 6.78 -5.09 -2.44
C MET A 120 6.97 -4.62 -3.89
N GLU A 121 7.60 -3.45 -4.09
CA GLU A 121 7.98 -2.98 -5.42
C GLU A 121 9.03 -3.89 -6.09
N ALA A 122 9.95 -4.49 -5.32
CA ALA A 122 10.91 -5.45 -5.85
C ALA A 122 10.24 -6.78 -6.21
N ALA A 123 9.30 -7.24 -5.39
CA ALA A 123 8.48 -8.41 -5.66
C ALA A 123 7.66 -8.22 -6.95
N SER A 124 6.97 -7.08 -7.11
CA SER A 124 6.16 -6.80 -8.31
C SER A 124 6.97 -6.77 -9.61
N ARG A 125 8.26 -6.41 -9.55
CA ARG A 125 9.17 -6.51 -10.71
C ARG A 125 9.66 -7.93 -10.99
N ALA A 126 9.60 -8.82 -10.01
CA ALA A 126 10.13 -10.18 -10.12
C ALA A 126 9.16 -11.15 -10.82
N LEU A 127 7.84 -10.92 -10.71
CA LEU A 127 6.81 -11.72 -11.38
C LEU A 127 5.67 -10.83 -11.90
N PRO A 128 5.09 -11.14 -13.07
CA PRO A 128 3.91 -10.44 -13.56
C PRO A 128 2.67 -10.76 -12.71
N GLY A 129 1.69 -9.85 -12.71
CA GLY A 129 0.41 -10.02 -12.02
C GLY A 129 0.31 -9.32 -10.67
N PHE A 130 1.39 -8.69 -10.21
CA PHE A 130 1.43 -7.92 -8.97
C PHE A 130 1.74 -6.47 -9.28
N GLU A 131 0.95 -5.54 -8.76
CA GLU A 131 1.15 -4.11 -8.99
C GLU A 131 1.11 -3.36 -7.66
N THR A 132 2.18 -2.61 -7.39
CA THR A 132 2.21 -1.64 -6.29
C THR A 132 1.75 -0.28 -6.80
N ILE A 133 0.98 0.45 -5.99
CA ILE A 133 0.65 1.84 -6.28
C ILE A 133 1.91 2.71 -6.05
N ASP A 134 2.43 3.35 -7.09
CA ASP A 134 3.55 4.30 -6.93
C ASP A 134 3.05 5.60 -6.29
N PHE A 135 3.16 5.70 -4.96
CA PHE A 135 2.76 6.89 -4.22
C PHE A 135 3.54 8.16 -4.60
N LYS A 136 4.74 8.06 -5.21
CA LYS A 136 5.45 9.23 -5.74
C LYS A 136 4.72 9.86 -6.93
N ARG A 137 3.83 9.10 -7.59
CA ARG A 137 3.01 9.54 -8.72
C ARG A 137 1.51 9.65 -8.38
N SER A 138 1.05 9.03 -7.29
CA SER A 138 -0.37 9.06 -6.90
C SER A 138 -0.86 10.38 -6.32
N CYS A 139 0.03 11.23 -5.79
CA CYS A 139 -0.37 12.55 -5.27
C CYS A 139 -0.95 13.47 -6.37
N CYS A 140 -0.65 13.21 -7.64
CA CYS A 140 -1.05 14.04 -8.79
C CYS A 140 -2.35 13.60 -9.49
N ALA A 141 -2.95 12.44 -9.13
CA ALA A 141 -4.25 12.03 -9.68
C ALA A 141 -5.41 12.97 -9.25
N MET A 142 -5.15 13.84 -8.26
CA MET A 142 -6.10 14.86 -7.78
C MET A 142 -5.87 16.26 -8.38
N HIS A 143 -4.85 16.43 -9.24
CA HIS A 143 -4.51 17.72 -9.88
C HIS A 143 -4.60 17.70 -11.40
N ARG A 144 -5.11 16.64 -12.02
CA ARG A 144 -5.55 16.71 -13.42
C ARG A 144 -6.86 17.50 -13.48
N GLN A 145 -6.76 18.81 -13.27
CA GLN A 145 -7.73 19.74 -13.83
C GLN A 145 -7.69 19.49 -15.34
N GLU A 146 -8.79 19.02 -15.91
CA GLU A 146 -8.98 19.12 -17.34
C GLU A 146 -8.68 20.57 -17.75
N PRO A 147 -7.87 20.82 -18.79
CA PRO A 147 -7.83 22.14 -19.36
C PRO A 147 -9.25 22.43 -19.87
N THR A 148 -9.98 23.25 -19.12
CA THR A 148 -11.15 23.93 -19.65
C THR A 148 -10.64 24.73 -20.83
N THR A 149 -10.85 24.21 -22.04
CA THR A 149 -10.74 24.99 -23.26
C THR A 149 -11.88 25.99 -23.24
N THR A 150 -11.72 27.06 -22.47
CA THR A 150 -12.47 28.30 -22.67
C THR A 150 -11.83 28.97 -23.87
N ASP A 151 -12.29 28.58 -25.05
CA ASP A 151 -12.10 29.36 -26.26
C ASP A 151 -12.78 30.73 -26.05
N LEU A 152 -11.98 31.77 -26.20
CA LEU A 152 -12.39 33.16 -26.05
C LEU A 152 -13.14 33.58 -27.31
N GLY A 153 -14.46 33.70 -27.23
CA GLY A 153 -15.21 34.28 -28.34
C GLY A 153 -16.69 34.50 -28.08
N GLY A 154 -17.04 35.69 -27.58
CA GLY A 154 -18.27 36.34 -28.04
C GLY A 154 -19.34 36.64 -27.00
N THR A 155 -19.37 37.93 -26.63
CA THR A 155 -20.58 38.78 -26.48
C THR A 155 -21.43 38.67 -25.20
N HIS A 156 -21.46 39.79 -24.47
CA HIS A 156 -22.38 40.16 -23.41
C HIS A 156 -23.86 39.82 -23.66
N VAL A 157 -24.57 39.35 -22.63
CA VAL A 157 -25.86 39.85 -22.05
C VAL A 157 -26.14 39.00 -20.80
N GLY A 158 -26.14 39.58 -19.58
CA GLY A 158 -27.37 39.94 -18.85
C GLY A 158 -27.73 38.86 -17.83
N LEU A 159 -27.50 39.10 -16.54
CA LEU A 159 -28.52 39.53 -15.58
C LEU A 159 -29.41 38.37 -15.10
N PHE A 160 -28.99 37.71 -14.01
CA PHE A 160 -29.94 37.17 -13.04
C PHE A 160 -29.45 37.54 -11.64
N ASP A 161 -30.18 38.50 -11.10
CA ASP A 161 -30.18 39.06 -9.77
C ASP A 161 -30.92 38.10 -8.83
N LEU A 162 -30.36 37.77 -7.67
CA LEU A 162 -31.06 37.10 -6.57
C LEU A 162 -30.40 37.48 -5.23
N ASP A 163 -30.67 38.70 -4.77
CA ASP A 163 -30.70 39.03 -3.34
C ASP A 163 -32.15 39.33 -2.93
N SER A 164 -32.58 38.69 -1.82
CA SER A 164 -33.72 39.06 -0.94
C SER A 164 -35.16 38.99 -1.46
#